data_AF-A0A7N8YGK1-F1
#
_entry.id   AF-A0A7N8YGK1-F1
#
_cell.length_a   1.000
_cell.length_b   1.000
_cell.length_c   1.000
_cell.angle_alpha   90.00
_cell.angle_beta   90.00
_cell.angle_gamma   90.00
#
_symmetry.space_group_name_H-M   'P 1'
#
loop_
_entity.id
_entity.type
_entity.pdbx_description
1 polymer ?
#
loop_
_entity_poly.entity_id
_entity_poly.type
_entity_poly.pdbx_seq_one_letter_code
_entity_poly.pdbx_strand_id
1 'polypeptide(L)'
;MQTIKCVVVGDGAVGKTCLLISYTTNKFPSEYVPTVFDNYAVTVMIGGEPYTLGLFDTAVGTQVDLREDSNTIEKLAKNKQRPLYPESGEKLARELKAVKYVECSALTQRGLKNVFDEAILAALEPPETKTKRKCVLL
;
A
#
# COMPACT_ATOMS: atom_id res chain seq x y z
N MET A 1 -21.09 -12.88 4.12
CA MET A 1 -20.18 -11.74 4.09
C MET A 1 -18.79 -12.27 4.36
N GLN A 2 -17.89 -12.23 3.38
CA GLN A 2 -16.52 -12.70 3.55
C GLN A 2 -15.66 -11.59 4.17
N THR A 3 -14.75 -11.96 5.07
CA THR A 3 -13.85 -11.02 5.74
C THR A 3 -12.44 -11.23 5.21
N ILE A 4 -11.81 -10.13 4.76
CA ILE A 4 -10.42 -10.11 4.30
C ILE A 4 -9.59 -9.32 5.29
N LYS A 5 -8.46 -9.89 5.71
CA LYS A 5 -7.50 -9.21 6.59
C LYS A 5 -6.39 -8.60 5.73
N CYS A 6 -6.30 -7.28 5.70
CA CYS A 6 -5.25 -6.52 5.03
C CYS A 6 -4.33 -5.88 6.08
N VAL A 7 -3.05 -6.24 6.02
CA VAL A 7 -2.00 -5.66 6.88
C VAL A 7 -1.15 -4.73 6.04
N VAL A 8 -1.08 -3.46 6.41
CA VAL A 8 -0.26 -2.47 5.70
C VAL A 8 1.10 -2.38 6.39
N VAL A 9 2.14 -2.79 5.66
CA VAL A 9 3.52 -2.80 6.11
C VAL A 9 4.37 -1.85 5.29
N GLY A 10 5.51 -1.48 5.85
CA GLY A 10 6.51 -0.66 5.20
C GLY A 10 7.08 0.32 6.20
N ASP A 11 8.14 0.97 5.79
CA ASP A 11 8.66 2.18 6.41
C ASP A 11 7.51 3.18 6.69
N GLY A 12 7.69 4.24 7.45
CA GLY A 12 6.63 5.00 8.13
C GLY A 12 6.97 6.40 8.54
N ALA A 13 5.91 7.13 8.78
CA ALA A 13 5.78 8.39 8.07
C ALA A 13 5.68 8.24 6.52
N VAL A 14 5.64 7.04 5.90
CA VAL A 14 5.38 6.90 4.43
C VAL A 14 3.92 7.17 4.11
N GLY A 15 3.13 7.47 5.15
CA GLY A 15 1.71 7.67 5.07
C GLY A 15 0.89 6.39 5.17
N LYS A 16 1.36 5.30 5.80
CA LYS A 16 0.51 4.10 6.03
C LYS A 16 -0.75 4.45 6.82
N THR A 17 -0.59 5.11 7.96
CA THR A 17 -1.71 5.57 8.78
C THR A 17 -2.59 6.57 8.00
N CYS A 18 -1.99 7.52 7.28
CA CYS A 18 -2.72 8.46 6.45
C CYS A 18 -3.47 7.77 5.28
N LEU A 19 -2.92 6.69 4.72
CA LEU A 19 -3.53 5.88 3.67
C LEU A 19 -4.79 5.21 4.21
N LEU A 20 -4.69 4.57 5.37
CA LEU A 20 -5.80 3.91 6.04
C LEU A 20 -6.90 4.93 6.43
N ILE A 21 -6.51 6.04 7.05
CA ILE A 21 -7.48 7.08 7.45
C ILE A 21 -8.12 7.72 6.22
N SER A 22 -7.34 8.07 5.21
CA SER A 22 -7.89 8.69 3.99
C SER A 22 -8.85 7.73 3.28
N TYR A 23 -8.54 6.44 3.26
CA TYR A 23 -9.41 5.45 2.63
C TYR A 23 -10.71 5.23 3.42
N THR A 24 -10.61 5.16 4.74
CA THR A 24 -11.77 4.88 5.60
C THR A 24 -12.67 6.11 5.80
N THR A 25 -12.10 7.31 5.80
CA THR A 25 -12.82 8.56 6.12
C THR A 25 -13.07 9.46 4.91
N ASN A 26 -12.53 9.12 3.73
CA ASN A 26 -12.52 9.96 2.54
C ASN A 26 -11.94 11.37 2.79
N LYS A 27 -11.05 11.51 3.78
CA LYS A 27 -10.38 12.76 4.14
C LYS A 27 -8.96 12.50 4.60
N PHE A 28 -8.03 13.35 4.17
CA PHE A 28 -6.68 13.30 4.71
C PHE A 28 -6.67 13.90 6.14
N PRO A 29 -6.01 13.28 7.13
CA PRO A 29 -5.96 13.80 8.49
C PRO A 29 -5.18 15.13 8.55
N SER A 30 -5.74 16.14 9.23
CA SER A 30 -5.10 17.46 9.39
C SER A 30 -4.15 17.55 10.59
N GLU A 31 -4.26 16.61 11.53
CA GLU A 31 -3.43 16.54 12.73
C GLU A 31 -2.46 15.35 12.62
N TYR A 32 -1.32 15.44 13.31
CA TYR A 32 -0.37 14.33 13.37
C TYR A 32 -1.06 13.11 13.97
N VAL A 33 -1.03 11.98 13.26
CA VAL A 33 -1.60 10.71 13.71
C VAL A 33 -0.47 9.79 14.16
N PRO A 34 -0.23 9.63 15.48
CA PRO A 34 0.73 8.65 15.97
C PRO A 34 0.19 7.24 15.75
N THR A 35 0.98 6.37 15.12
CA THR A 35 0.61 4.97 14.93
C THR A 35 0.69 4.20 16.26
N VAL A 36 -0.39 4.21 17.02
CA VAL A 36 -0.74 3.14 17.97
C VAL A 36 -1.55 2.14 17.15
N PHE A 37 -1.29 0.84 17.28
CA PHE A 37 -1.90 -0.19 16.44
C PHE A 37 -3.44 -0.04 16.37
N ASP A 38 -3.94 0.47 15.24
CA ASP A 38 -5.36 0.69 15.01
C ASP A 38 -5.90 -0.36 14.05
N ASN A 39 -7.02 -0.98 14.44
CA ASN A 39 -7.77 -1.89 13.59
C ASN A 39 -8.98 -1.15 13.04
N TYR A 40 -9.01 -0.92 11.73
CA TYR A 40 -10.18 -0.36 11.05
C TYR A 40 -10.93 -1.47 10.31
N ALA A 41 -12.25 -1.33 10.16
CA ALA A 41 -13.03 -2.23 9.32
C ALA A 41 -13.94 -1.40 8.42
N VAL A 42 -13.95 -1.73 7.12
CA VAL A 42 -14.84 -1.08 6.13
C VAL A 42 -15.51 -2.12 5.26
N THR A 43 -16.71 -1.79 4.78
CA THR A 43 -17.42 -2.60 3.79
C THR A 43 -17.13 -2.07 2.40
N VAL A 44 -16.67 -2.94 1.51
CA VAL A 44 -16.29 -2.59 0.13
C VAL A 44 -17.09 -3.45 -0.85
N MET A 45 -17.53 -2.84 -1.95
CA MET A 45 -18.21 -3.54 -3.06
C MET A 45 -17.19 -3.90 -4.14
N ILE A 46 -16.97 -5.19 -4.39
CA ILE A 46 -16.08 -5.70 -5.44
C ILE A 46 -16.88 -6.67 -6.32
N GLY A 47 -16.95 -6.41 -7.63
CA GLY A 47 -17.73 -7.24 -8.55
C GLY A 47 -19.24 -7.32 -8.23
N GLY A 48 -19.78 -6.37 -7.47
CA GLY A 48 -21.18 -6.36 -7.02
C GLY A 48 -21.44 -7.08 -5.69
N GLU A 49 -20.42 -7.73 -5.12
CA GLU A 49 -20.52 -8.46 -3.85
C GLU A 49 -19.91 -7.64 -2.68
N PRO A 50 -20.53 -7.66 -1.47
CA PRO A 50 -20.03 -6.95 -0.31
C PRO A 50 -18.98 -7.75 0.49
N TYR A 51 -17.84 -7.12 0.76
CA TYR A 51 -16.74 -7.67 1.56
C TYR A 51 -16.42 -6.80 2.76
N THR A 52 -16.08 -7.42 3.89
CA THR A 52 -15.54 -6.72 5.05
C THR A 52 -14.01 -6.73 4.97
N LEU A 53 -13.41 -5.56 4.85
CA LEU A 53 -11.95 -5.40 4.85
C LEU A 53 -11.50 -4.94 6.24
N GLY A 54 -10.81 -5.83 6.96
CA GLY A 54 -10.11 -5.49 8.20
C GLY A 54 -8.72 -4.94 7.87
N LEU A 55 -8.48 -3.69 8.22
CA LEU A 55 -7.25 -2.94 7.97
C LEU A 55 -6.42 -2.87 9.25
N PHE A 56 -5.17 -3.33 9.17
CA PHE A 56 -4.25 -3.40 10.29
C PHE A 56 -3.02 -2.55 9.99
N ASP A 57 -2.82 -1.48 10.74
CA ASP A 57 -1.65 -0.61 10.61
C ASP A 57 -0.45 -1.16 11.39
N THR A 58 0.73 -1.16 10.80
CA THR A 58 1.98 -1.55 11.50
C THR A 58 2.99 -0.41 11.44
N ALA A 59 3.51 0.05 12.59
CA ALA A 59 4.50 1.10 12.62
C ALA A 59 5.92 0.58 12.29
N VAL A 60 6.48 0.97 11.14
CA VAL A 60 7.92 0.93 10.74
C VAL A 60 8.16 2.21 9.91
N GLY A 61 9.34 2.89 9.83
CA GLY A 61 9.65 4.35 9.50
C GLY A 61 10.46 4.81 8.20
N THR A 62 9.98 5.71 7.26
CA THR A 62 10.46 6.69 6.19
C THR A 62 9.26 7.43 5.46
N GLN A 63 9.37 8.52 4.64
CA GLN A 63 8.26 9.40 4.09
C GLN A 63 8.08 9.43 2.54
N VAL A 64 6.87 9.36 1.96
CA VAL A 64 6.60 9.25 0.48
C VAL A 64 6.02 10.52 -0.16
N ASP A 65 5.29 11.32 0.60
CA ASP A 65 4.72 12.62 0.23
C ASP A 65 5.78 13.65 -0.22
N LEU A 66 7.03 13.44 0.18
CA LEU A 66 8.15 14.30 -0.19
C LEU A 66 8.60 14.18 -1.66
N ARG A 67 8.01 13.26 -2.44
CA ARG A 67 8.40 13.05 -3.86
C ARG A 67 8.09 14.25 -4.76
N GLU A 68 7.04 15.01 -4.44
CA GLU A 68 6.61 16.20 -5.19
C GLU A 68 6.96 17.51 -4.46
N ASP A 69 7.43 17.43 -3.22
CA ASP A 69 7.85 18.60 -2.45
C ASP A 69 9.15 19.18 -3.00
N SER A 70 9.07 20.41 -3.51
CA SER A 70 10.19 21.12 -4.12
C SER A 70 11.36 21.28 -3.14
N ASN A 71 11.07 21.48 -1.84
CA ASN A 71 12.10 21.61 -0.81
C ASN A 71 12.84 20.28 -0.57
N THR A 72 12.14 19.15 -0.66
CA THR A 72 12.74 17.84 -0.52
C THR A 72 13.50 17.45 -1.77
N ILE A 73 13.01 17.78 -2.97
CA ILE A 73 13.77 17.57 -4.21
C ILE A 73 15.11 18.32 -4.16
N GLU A 74 15.14 19.57 -3.71
CA GLU A 74 16.39 20.33 -3.54
C GLU A 74 17.31 19.72 -2.47
N LYS A 75 16.76 19.28 -1.33
CA LYS A 75 17.54 18.60 -0.26
C LYS A 75 18.12 17.27 -0.73
N LEU A 76 17.35 16.48 -1.48
CA LEU A 76 17.79 15.22 -2.07
C LEU A 76 18.86 15.47 -3.13
N ALA A 77 18.70 16.50 -3.97
CA ALA A 77 19.69 16.88 -4.97
C ALA A 77 21.04 17.27 -4.34
N LYS A 78 21.03 17.99 -3.20
CA LYS A 78 22.25 18.27 -2.41
C LYS A 78 22.94 16.99 -1.91
N ASN A 79 22.18 15.93 -1.68
CA ASN A 79 22.68 14.60 -1.31
C ASN A 79 22.82 13.61 -2.49
N LYS A 80 22.73 14.09 -3.75
CA LYS A 80 22.78 13.28 -4.99
C LYS A 80 21.68 12.20 -5.09
N GLN A 81 20.56 12.39 -4.41
CA GLN A 81 19.38 11.52 -4.48
C GLN A 81 18.29 12.17 -5.35
N ARG A 82 17.36 11.36 -5.87
CA ARG A 82 16.24 11.81 -6.71
C ARG A 82 14.95 11.05 -6.36
N PRO A 83 13.76 11.61 -6.64
CA PRO A 83 12.50 10.89 -6.52
C PRO A 83 12.51 9.58 -7.32
N LEU A 84 11.78 8.59 -6.81
CA LEU A 84 11.59 7.30 -7.50
C LEU A 84 10.59 7.47 -8.65
N TYR A 85 10.95 6.95 -9.81
CA TYR A 85 10.07 6.88 -10.97
C TYR A 85 9.25 5.59 -10.99
N PRO A 86 8.05 5.58 -11.61
CA PRO A 86 7.17 4.41 -11.64
C PRO A 86 7.85 3.15 -12.18
N GLU A 87 8.73 3.27 -13.18
CA GLU A 87 9.44 2.14 -13.78
C GLU A 87 10.34 1.42 -12.77
N SER A 88 10.90 2.16 -11.81
CA SER A 88 11.69 1.58 -10.72
C SER A 88 10.82 0.79 -9.76
N GLY A 89 9.62 1.29 -9.46
CA GLY A 89 8.64 0.60 -8.63
C GLY A 89 8.14 -0.69 -9.26
N GLU A 90 7.82 -0.66 -10.56
CA GLU A 90 7.45 -1.86 -11.31
C GLU A 90 8.57 -2.90 -11.34
N LYS A 91 9.81 -2.46 -11.60
CA LYS A 91 10.96 -3.36 -11.62
C LYS A 91 11.13 -4.07 -10.28
N LEU A 92 11.08 -3.31 -9.18
CA LEU A 92 11.18 -3.86 -7.84
C LEU A 92 10.01 -4.83 -7.53
N ALA A 93 8.79 -4.50 -7.94
CA ALA A 93 7.64 -5.38 -7.75
C ALA A 93 7.82 -6.74 -8.45
N ARG A 94 8.38 -6.73 -9.67
CA ARG A 94 8.72 -7.98 -10.39
C ARG A 94 9.83 -8.77 -9.69
N GLU A 95 10.87 -8.09 -9.22
CA GLU A 95 11.98 -8.71 -8.47
C GLU A 95 11.50 -9.38 -7.18
N LEU A 96 10.61 -8.71 -6.44
CA LEU A 96 9.98 -9.22 -5.22
C LEU A 96 8.85 -10.23 -5.50
N LYS A 97 8.46 -10.44 -6.76
CA LYS A 97 7.31 -11.24 -7.18
C LYS A 97 6.00 -10.81 -6.52
N ALA A 98 5.84 -9.50 -6.31
CA ALA A 98 4.60 -8.92 -5.86
C ALA A 98 3.52 -9.11 -6.94
N VAL A 99 2.26 -9.21 -6.52
CA VAL A 99 1.12 -9.39 -7.44
C VAL A 99 0.97 -8.19 -8.38
N LYS A 100 1.11 -6.98 -7.83
CA LYS A 100 0.96 -5.73 -8.59
C LYS A 100 1.71 -4.58 -7.92
N TYR A 101 2.15 -3.63 -8.74
CA TYR A 101 2.59 -2.31 -8.30
C TYR A 101 1.49 -1.29 -8.55
N VAL A 102 1.18 -0.46 -7.54
CA VAL A 102 0.15 0.59 -7.63
C VAL A 102 0.67 1.84 -6.92
N GLU A 103 0.57 3.00 -7.58
CA GLU A 103 0.85 4.29 -6.96
C GLU A 103 -0.44 4.95 -6.46
N CYS A 104 -0.35 5.60 -5.31
CA CYS A 104 -1.45 6.36 -4.74
C CYS A 104 -0.95 7.57 -3.95
N SER A 105 -1.86 8.51 -3.68
CA SER A 105 -1.64 9.65 -2.79
C SER A 105 -2.80 9.72 -1.81
N ALA A 106 -2.51 9.53 -0.53
CA ALA A 106 -3.52 9.68 0.53
C ALA A 106 -4.04 11.13 0.62
N LEU A 107 -3.16 12.11 0.33
CA LEU A 107 -3.48 13.55 0.36
C LEU A 107 -4.50 13.93 -0.71
N THR A 108 -4.24 13.55 -1.96
CA THR A 108 -5.10 13.90 -3.11
C THR A 108 -6.16 12.84 -3.40
N GLN A 109 -6.14 11.72 -2.68
CA GLN A 109 -6.97 10.52 -2.88
C GLN A 109 -6.78 9.83 -4.24
N ARG A 110 -5.80 10.26 -5.04
CA ARG A 110 -5.47 9.62 -6.33
C ARG A 110 -5.04 8.18 -6.09
N GLY A 111 -5.66 7.24 -6.81
CA GLY A 111 -5.29 5.82 -6.79
C GLY A 111 -5.64 5.07 -5.49
N LEU A 112 -6.22 5.75 -4.49
CA LEU A 112 -6.43 5.19 -3.16
C LEU A 112 -7.36 3.98 -3.17
N LYS A 113 -8.53 4.10 -3.81
CA LYS A 113 -9.47 2.98 -3.99
C LYS A 113 -8.82 1.81 -4.75
N ASN A 114 -8.07 2.12 -5.80
CA ASN A 114 -7.42 1.11 -6.64
C ASN A 114 -6.43 0.24 -5.85
N VAL A 115 -5.68 0.81 -4.91
CA VAL A 115 -4.77 0.03 -4.05
C VAL A 115 -5.52 -1.07 -3.29
N PHE A 116 -6.66 -0.74 -2.68
CA PHE A 116 -7.42 -1.70 -1.89
C PHE A 116 -8.25 -2.67 -2.75
N ASP A 117 -8.79 -2.22 -3.88
CA ASP A 117 -9.47 -3.09 -4.83
C ASP A 117 -8.51 -4.18 -5.35
N GLU A 118 -7.31 -3.79 -5.77
CA GLU A 118 -6.29 -4.74 -6.28
C GLU A 118 -5.79 -5.68 -5.20
N ALA A 119 -5.67 -5.21 -3.94
CA ALA A 119 -5.32 -6.07 -2.82
C ALA A 119 -6.41 -7.12 -2.50
N ILE A 120 -7.68 -6.72 -2.58
CA ILE A 120 -8.82 -7.63 -2.40
C ILE A 120 -8.85 -8.65 -3.54
N LEU A 121 -8.75 -8.19 -4.80
CA LEU A 121 -8.72 -9.07 -5.97
C LEU A 121 -7.56 -10.07 -5.89
N ALA A 122 -6.36 -9.62 -5.53
CA ALA A 122 -5.20 -10.49 -5.34
C ALA A 122 -5.38 -11.55 -4.23
N ALA A 123 -6.18 -11.25 -3.21
CA ALA A 123 -6.49 -12.19 -2.13
C ALA A 123 -7.57 -13.22 -2.53
N LEU A 124 -8.54 -12.81 -3.35
CA LEU A 124 -9.61 -13.67 -3.86
C LEU A 124 -9.14 -14.56 -5.02
N GLU A 125 -8.31 -14.02 -5.90
CA GLU A 125 -7.76 -14.67 -7.08
C GLU A 125 -6.22 -14.64 -7.00
N PRO A 126 -5.62 -15.47 -6.13
CA PRO A 126 -4.17 -15.50 -6.00
C PRO A 126 -3.54 -15.96 -7.33
N PRO A 127 -2.48 -15.29 -7.81
CA PRO A 127 -1.82 -15.69 -9.05
C PRO A 127 -1.29 -17.12 -8.93
N GLU A 128 -1.42 -17.90 -10.01
CA GLU A 128 -0.92 -19.28 -10.04
C GLU A 128 0.58 -19.31 -9.73
N THR A 129 0.92 -19.85 -8.56
CA THR A 129 2.32 -20.11 -8.22
C THR A 129 2.77 -21.32 -9.02
N LYS A 130 3.73 -21.14 -9.94
CA LYS A 130 4.42 -22.27 -10.59
C LYS A 130 5.05 -23.12 -9.49
N THR A 131 4.40 -24.25 -9.16
CA THR A 131 4.94 -25.23 -8.22
C THR A 131 6.29 -25.71 -8.75
N LYS A 132 7.37 -25.40 -8.03
CA LYS A 132 8.63 -26.10 -8.27
C LYS A 132 8.39 -27.56 -7.91
N ARG A 133 8.76 -28.47 -8.84
CA ARG A 133 8.62 -29.93 -8.67
C ARG A 133 9.10 -30.32 -7.28
N LYS A 134 8.27 -31.10 -6.56
CA LYS A 134 8.63 -31.68 -5.26
C LYS A 134 10.00 -32.37 -5.41
N CYS A 135 10.97 -32.01 -4.58
CA CYS A 135 12.17 -32.84 -4.43
C CYS A 135 11.71 -34.24 -4.02
N VAL A 136 11.98 -35.23 -4.87
CA VAL A 136 11.92 -36.63 -4.48
C VAL A 136 13.26 -36.91 -3.81
N LEU A 137 13.24 -37.15 -2.49
CA LEU A 137 14.38 -37.80 -1.84
C LEU A 137 14.36 -39.26 -2.29
N LEU A 138 15.34 -39.63 -3.10
CA LEU A 138 15.67 -41.02 -3.45
C LEU A 138 16.54 -41.62 -2.36
#